data_AF-A0A841AAY5-F1
#
_entry.id   AF-A0A841AAY5-F1
#
_cell.length_a   1.000
_cell.length_b   1.000
_cell.length_c   1.000
_cell.angle_alpha   90.00
_cell.angle_beta   90.00
_cell.angle_gamma   90.00
#
_symmetry.space_group_name_H-M   'P 1'
#
loop_
_entity.id
_entity.type
_entity.pdbx_description
1 polymer ?
#
loop_
_entity_poly.entity_id
_entity_poly.type
_entity_poly.pdbx_seq_one_letter_code
_entity_poly.pdbx_strand_id
1 'polypeptide(L)'
;MLRNVLLVVVAAVMLWLALNVRLPSLSELRGGIEDLGAWAPLAFIALYAVVALTPIPVTIMAVAGGLLFGVPLGTVLSMVGVVTGCVGAYWMARGLGRETVMRALGSHREIVEDRLEGGGFYAVCTLRLMPGIPFWPVNYGSGALAIPFREFLLATALSALPGQVSLIAIGAFVASPSVPAGAVVVVSWIVVIALTIASFRRWRATRASAPTSHDAGPGVPDQGPVRD
;
A
#
# COMPACT_ATOMS: atom_id res chain seq x y z
N MET A 1 16.30 12.69 23.28
CA MET A 1 17.60 12.81 22.58
C MET A 1 17.85 11.65 21.62
N LEU A 2 17.69 10.39 22.04
CA LEU A 2 17.88 9.20 21.18
C LEU A 2 17.06 9.20 19.87
N ARG A 3 15.80 9.66 19.91
CA ARG A 3 14.94 9.81 18.71
C ARG A 3 15.50 10.80 17.68
N ASN A 4 16.01 11.93 18.13
CA ASN A 4 16.54 12.97 17.24
C ASN A 4 17.88 12.53 16.65
N VAL A 5 18.70 11.83 17.44
CA VAL A 5 19.94 11.20 16.96
C VAL A 5 19.63 10.14 15.90
N LEU A 6 18.64 9.27 16.13
CA LEU A 6 18.21 8.27 15.16
C LEU A 6 17.69 8.90 13.86
N LEU A 7 16.88 9.96 13.95
CA LEU A 7 16.39 10.67 12.77
C LEU A 7 17.51 11.33 11.96
N VAL A 8 18.50 11.91 12.64
CA VAL A 8 19.69 12.48 12.00
C VAL A 8 20.53 11.38 11.34
N VAL A 9 20.69 10.23 11.98
CA VAL A 9 21.41 9.08 11.41
C VAL A 9 20.68 8.54 10.19
N VAL A 10 19.36 8.36 10.25
CA VAL A 10 18.56 7.91 9.10
C VAL A 10 18.60 8.92 7.96
N ALA A 11 18.47 10.21 8.25
CA ALA A 11 18.58 11.27 7.24
C ALA A 11 19.98 11.32 6.62
N ALA A 12 21.03 11.14 7.42
CA ALA A 12 22.41 11.07 6.95
C ALA A 12 22.67 9.82 6.11
N VAL A 13 22.12 8.67 6.48
CA VAL A 13 22.21 7.42 5.70
C VAL A 13 21.43 7.55 4.39
N MET A 14 20.22 8.10 4.41
CA MET A 14 19.42 8.35 3.20
C MET A 14 20.11 9.35 2.27
N LEU A 15 20.68 10.42 2.81
CA LEU A 15 21.45 11.41 2.05
C LEU A 15 22.76 10.81 1.53
N TRP A 16 23.46 10.02 2.34
CA TRP A 16 24.68 9.32 1.93
C TRP A 16 24.38 8.33 0.80
N LEU A 17 23.31 7.54 0.92
CA LEU A 17 22.83 6.64 -0.13
C LEU A 17 22.46 7.42 -1.39
N ALA A 18 21.72 8.52 -1.27
CA ALA A 18 21.34 9.34 -2.42
C ALA A 18 22.55 9.97 -3.14
N LEU A 19 23.62 10.27 -2.41
CA LEU A 19 24.83 10.90 -2.96
C LEU A 19 25.91 9.89 -3.41
N ASN A 20 25.93 8.68 -2.85
CA ASN A 20 26.99 7.68 -3.09
C ASN A 20 26.50 6.44 -3.85
N VAL A 21 25.21 6.12 -3.83
CA VAL A 21 24.66 5.07 -4.69
C VAL A 21 24.54 5.66 -6.09
N ARG A 22 25.51 5.30 -6.94
CA ARG A 22 25.33 5.47 -8.38
C ARG A 22 24.19 4.53 -8.78
N LEU A 23 23.07 5.11 -9.20
CA LEU A 23 21.99 4.33 -9.80
C LEU A 23 22.61 3.57 -10.98
N PRO A 24 22.49 2.23 -11.02
CA PRO A 24 23.01 1.46 -12.13
C PRO A 24 22.39 2.00 -13.42
N SER A 25 23.25 2.22 -14.40
CA SER A 25 22.83 2.64 -15.73
C SER A 25 21.82 1.64 -16.29
N LEU A 26 20.96 2.13 -17.18
CA LEU A 26 19.97 1.32 -17.86
C LEU A 26 20.59 0.06 -18.52
N SER A 27 21.81 0.19 -19.04
CA SER A 27 22.61 -0.89 -19.60
C SER A 27 23.10 -1.91 -18.55
N GLU A 28 23.49 -1.46 -17.36
CA GLU A 28 23.92 -2.36 -16.27
C GLU A 28 22.73 -3.14 -15.68
N LEU A 29 21.57 -2.48 -15.55
CA LEU A 29 20.32 -3.15 -15.15
C LEU A 29 19.86 -4.19 -16.16
N ARG A 30 19.98 -3.88 -17.47
CA ARG A 30 19.67 -4.84 -18.53
C ARG A 30 20.67 -6.00 -18.56
N GLY A 31 21.96 -5.73 -18.49
CA GLY A 31 22.99 -6.76 -18.46
C GLY A 31 22.81 -7.75 -17.29
N GLY A 32 22.57 -7.24 -16.08
CA GLY A 32 22.31 -8.11 -14.92
C GLY A 32 21.02 -8.94 -15.02
N ILE A 33 20.06 -8.51 -15.84
CA ILE A 33 18.83 -9.28 -16.12
C ILE A 33 19.02 -10.27 -17.27
N GLU A 34 19.82 -9.91 -18.27
CA GLU A 34 20.24 -10.83 -19.33
C GLU A 34 21.03 -12.01 -18.74
N ASP A 35 21.90 -11.75 -17.77
CA ASP A 35 22.66 -12.78 -17.03
C ASP A 35 21.75 -13.74 -16.24
N LEU A 36 20.59 -13.27 -15.77
CA LEU A 36 19.58 -14.09 -15.08
C LEU A 36 18.74 -14.92 -16.05
N GLY A 37 18.71 -14.57 -17.34
CA GLY A 37 17.96 -15.26 -18.38
C GLY A 37 16.50 -15.56 -17.99
N ALA A 38 16.11 -16.83 -18.05
CA ALA A 38 14.74 -17.27 -17.74
C ALA A 38 14.32 -17.05 -16.27
N TRP A 39 15.28 -16.83 -15.35
CA TRP A 39 14.99 -16.59 -13.94
C TRP A 39 14.69 -15.13 -13.61
N ALA A 40 14.95 -14.20 -14.52
CA ALA A 40 14.76 -12.76 -14.29
C ALA A 40 13.34 -12.40 -13.81
N PRO A 41 12.24 -12.95 -14.38
CA PRO A 41 10.89 -12.67 -13.89
C PRO A 41 10.67 -13.11 -12.43
N LEU A 42 11.20 -14.28 -12.04
CA LEU A 42 11.05 -14.80 -10.68
C LEU A 42 11.88 -13.99 -9.68
N ALA A 43 13.12 -13.66 -10.03
CA ALA A 43 13.98 -12.80 -9.23
C ALA A 43 13.36 -11.43 -9.01
N PHE A 44 12.76 -10.85 -10.06
CA PHE A 44 12.03 -9.58 -9.98
C PHE A 44 10.82 -9.67 -9.04
N ILE A 45 9.99 -10.72 -9.17
CA ILE A 45 8.85 -10.94 -8.27
C ILE A 45 9.30 -11.05 -6.82
N ALA A 46 10.35 -11.83 -6.55
CA ALA A 46 10.88 -12.04 -5.20
C ALA A 46 11.41 -10.73 -4.60
N LEU A 47 12.21 -9.98 -5.38
CA LEU A 47 12.74 -8.69 -4.95
C LEU A 47 11.61 -7.68 -4.71
N TYR A 48 10.61 -7.63 -5.58
CA TYR A 48 9.45 -6.77 -5.40
C TYR A 48 8.72 -7.12 -4.10
N ALA A 49 8.44 -8.40 -3.86
CA ALA A 49 7.79 -8.85 -2.64
C ALA A 49 8.57 -8.42 -1.39
N VAL A 50 9.90 -8.56 -1.40
CA VAL A 50 10.78 -8.08 -0.32
C VAL A 50 10.67 -6.56 -0.15
N VAL A 51 10.77 -5.79 -1.23
CA VAL A 51 10.62 -4.33 -1.17
C VAL A 51 9.27 -3.94 -0.57
N ALA A 52 8.18 -4.60 -0.96
CA ALA A 52 6.83 -4.35 -0.46
C ALA A 52 6.63 -4.73 1.02
N LEU A 53 7.51 -5.52 1.62
CA LEU A 53 7.57 -5.74 3.08
C LEU A 53 8.20 -4.56 3.82
N THR A 54 9.01 -3.75 3.16
CA THR A 54 9.76 -2.66 3.79
C THR A 54 9.05 -1.31 3.59
N PRO A 55 9.50 -0.24 4.29
CA PRO A 55 9.08 1.12 4.01
C PRO A 55 9.60 1.68 2.66
N ILE A 56 10.40 0.92 1.92
CA ILE A 56 10.95 1.35 0.63
C ILE A 56 9.80 1.53 -0.37
N PRO A 57 9.77 2.65 -1.13
CA PRO A 57 8.74 2.88 -2.12
C PRO A 57 8.72 1.80 -3.21
N VAL A 58 7.60 1.08 -3.32
CA VAL A 58 7.35 0.11 -4.40
C VAL A 58 7.31 0.75 -5.80
N THR A 59 7.26 2.08 -5.87
CA THR A 59 7.33 2.85 -7.13
C THR A 59 8.60 2.55 -7.92
N ILE A 60 9.72 2.34 -7.24
CA ILE A 60 11.01 2.01 -7.85
C ILE A 60 10.88 0.68 -8.60
N MET A 61 10.27 -0.32 -7.98
CA MET A 61 10.07 -1.64 -8.57
C MET A 61 9.08 -1.60 -9.74
N ALA A 62 7.99 -0.84 -9.62
CA ALA A 62 7.03 -0.67 -10.70
C ALA A 62 7.66 -0.04 -11.96
N VAL A 63 8.40 1.05 -11.78
CA VAL A 63 9.12 1.73 -12.88
C VAL A 63 10.17 0.79 -13.48
N ALA A 64 10.93 0.07 -12.65
CA ALA A 64 11.87 -0.95 -13.11
C ALA A 64 11.16 -2.05 -13.93
N GLY A 65 9.99 -2.52 -13.49
CA GLY A 65 9.19 -3.49 -14.23
C GLY A 65 8.85 -3.02 -15.65
N GLY A 66 8.52 -1.73 -15.79
CA GLY A 66 8.30 -1.09 -17.09
C GLY A 66 9.56 -0.99 -17.95
N LEU A 67 10.68 -0.58 -17.35
CA LEU A 67 11.98 -0.47 -18.04
C LEU A 67 12.45 -1.82 -18.62
N LEU A 68 12.20 -2.88 -17.88
CA LEU A 68 12.80 -4.20 -18.09
C LEU A 68 11.90 -5.15 -18.88
N PHE A 69 10.59 -5.13 -18.62
CA PHE A 69 9.64 -6.09 -19.17
C PHE A 69 8.54 -5.44 -20.03
N GLY A 70 8.56 -4.10 -20.15
CA GLY A 70 7.50 -3.36 -20.83
C GLY A 70 6.16 -3.38 -20.06
N VAL A 71 5.12 -2.79 -20.65
CA VAL A 71 3.85 -2.58 -19.95
C VAL A 71 3.10 -3.89 -19.63
N PRO A 72 2.85 -4.81 -20.58
CA PRO A 72 1.99 -5.96 -20.31
C PRO A 72 2.63 -6.92 -19.30
N LEU A 73 3.86 -7.35 -19.56
CA LEU A 73 4.56 -8.29 -18.70
C LEU A 73 5.01 -7.64 -17.39
N GLY A 74 5.51 -6.40 -17.45
CA GLY A 74 5.87 -5.63 -16.25
C GLY A 74 4.68 -5.46 -15.31
N THR A 75 3.46 -5.26 -15.83
CA THR A 75 2.23 -5.22 -15.02
C THR A 75 1.97 -6.53 -14.30
N VAL A 76 1.99 -7.66 -15.00
CA VAL A 76 1.74 -8.97 -14.39
C VAL A 76 2.78 -9.27 -13.31
N LEU A 77 4.07 -9.14 -13.63
CA LEU A 77 5.15 -9.44 -12.69
C LEU A 77 5.13 -8.50 -11.47
N SER A 78 4.90 -7.21 -11.69
CA SER A 78 4.82 -6.22 -10.60
C SER A 78 3.61 -6.47 -9.71
N MET A 79 2.46 -6.82 -10.29
CA MET A 79 1.25 -7.13 -9.52
C MET A 79 1.43 -8.39 -8.68
N VAL A 80 2.03 -9.45 -9.23
CA VAL A 80 2.33 -10.66 -8.47
C VAL A 80 3.28 -10.34 -7.31
N GLY A 81 4.38 -9.63 -7.59
CA GLY A 81 5.36 -9.22 -6.59
C GLY A 81 4.78 -8.36 -5.47
N VAL A 82 4.10 -7.26 -5.82
CA VAL A 82 3.54 -6.32 -4.84
C VAL A 82 2.46 -6.98 -3.98
N VAL A 83 1.57 -7.79 -4.58
CA VAL A 83 0.51 -8.47 -3.84
C VAL A 83 1.10 -9.50 -2.90
N THR A 84 2.11 -10.26 -3.34
CA THR A 84 2.81 -11.24 -2.49
C THR A 84 3.44 -10.57 -1.28
N GLY A 85 4.14 -9.45 -1.47
CA GLY A 85 4.72 -8.70 -0.36
C GLY A 85 3.66 -8.10 0.57
N CYS A 86 2.55 -7.58 0.03
CA CYS A 86 1.44 -7.07 0.84
C CYS A 86 0.81 -8.18 1.71
N VAL A 87 0.64 -9.37 1.16
CA VAL A 87 0.14 -10.56 1.89
C VAL A 87 1.10 -10.95 3.01
N GLY A 88 2.41 -10.97 2.73
CA GLY A 88 3.43 -11.25 3.75
C GLY A 88 3.41 -10.24 4.90
N ALA A 89 3.36 -8.94 4.59
CA ALA A 89 3.28 -7.87 5.59
C ALA A 89 1.99 -7.97 6.43
N TYR A 90 0.86 -8.27 5.80
CA TYR A 90 -0.42 -8.48 6.50
C TYR A 90 -0.32 -9.61 7.53
N TRP A 91 0.19 -10.78 7.13
CA TRP A 91 0.28 -11.92 8.05
C TRP A 91 1.34 -11.74 9.13
N MET A 92 2.46 -11.09 8.81
CA MET A 92 3.46 -10.73 9.80
C MET A 92 2.87 -9.78 10.86
N ALA A 93 2.11 -8.78 10.44
CA ALA A 93 1.42 -7.87 11.35
C ALA A 93 0.36 -8.58 12.21
N ARG A 94 -0.39 -9.51 11.61
CA ARG A 94 -1.40 -10.33 12.31
C ARG A 94 -0.76 -11.17 13.42
N GLY A 95 0.43 -11.70 13.18
CA GLY A 95 1.19 -12.47 14.17
C GLY A 95 1.84 -11.61 15.26
N LEU A 96 2.37 -10.43 14.91
CA LEU A 96 3.00 -9.51 15.87
C LEU A 96 2.01 -8.83 16.83
N GLY A 97 0.74 -8.76 16.43
CA GLY A 97 -0.34 -8.19 17.23
C GLY A 97 -0.45 -6.66 17.14
N ARG A 98 -1.63 -6.15 17.53
CA ARG A 98 -2.02 -4.74 17.36
C ARG A 98 -1.04 -3.77 17.99
N GLU A 99 -0.73 -3.92 19.27
CA GLU A 99 0.08 -2.94 20.01
C GLU A 99 1.49 -2.79 19.45
N THR A 100 2.16 -3.90 19.11
CA THR A 100 3.50 -3.90 18.50
C THR A 100 3.51 -3.14 17.17
N VAL A 101 2.54 -3.42 16.32
CA VAL A 101 2.45 -2.81 14.98
C VAL A 101 2.07 -1.34 15.09
N MET A 102 1.07 -0.97 15.90
CA MET A 102 0.66 0.42 16.07
C MET A 102 1.79 1.31 16.61
N ARG A 103 2.64 0.75 17.49
CA ARG A 103 3.85 1.44 17.94
C ARG A 103 4.87 1.64 16.80
N ALA A 104 5.04 0.64 15.94
CA ALA A 104 5.93 0.73 14.78
C ALA A 104 5.43 1.67 13.67
N LEU A 105 4.11 1.85 13.54
CA LEU A 105 3.51 2.77 12.56
C LEU A 105 3.85 4.25 12.84
N GLY A 106 4.18 4.60 14.09
CA GLY A 106 4.56 5.96 14.48
C GLY A 106 3.50 6.99 14.09
N SER A 107 3.89 7.98 13.27
CA SER A 107 2.99 9.05 12.79
C SER A 107 1.81 8.55 11.96
N HIS A 108 1.86 7.32 11.43
CA HIS A 108 0.78 6.74 10.63
C HIS A 108 -0.25 5.98 11.49
N ARG A 109 -0.02 5.87 12.81
CA ARG A 109 -0.91 5.15 13.72
C ARG A 109 -2.34 5.72 13.68
N GLU A 110 -2.47 7.02 13.91
CA GLU A 110 -3.77 7.69 14.04
C GLU A 110 -4.62 7.52 12.77
N ILE A 111 -4.02 7.73 11.60
CA ILE A 111 -4.73 7.56 10.32
C ILE A 111 -5.09 6.09 10.06
N VAL A 112 -4.26 5.14 10.48
CA VAL A 112 -4.55 3.71 10.33
C VAL A 112 -5.68 3.29 11.27
N GLU A 113 -5.65 3.70 12.54
CA GLU A 113 -6.72 3.41 13.50
C GLU A 113 -8.03 4.07 13.07
N ASP A 114 -8.04 5.38 12.80
CA ASP A 114 -9.25 6.11 12.39
C ASP A 114 -9.90 5.51 11.13
N ARG A 115 -9.09 5.08 10.14
CA ARG A 115 -9.61 4.70 8.82
C ARG A 115 -9.80 3.20 8.63
N LEU A 116 -8.99 2.34 9.26
CA LEU A 116 -9.12 0.89 9.15
C LEU A 116 -9.85 0.24 10.32
N GLU A 117 -9.92 0.84 11.51
CA GLU A 117 -10.59 0.18 12.64
C GLU A 117 -12.08 -0.02 12.35
N GLY A 118 -12.57 -1.25 12.57
CA GLY A 118 -13.92 -1.68 12.18
C GLY A 118 -14.19 -1.61 10.67
N GLY A 119 -13.14 -1.41 9.86
CA GLY A 119 -13.20 -1.28 8.42
C GLY A 119 -13.18 -2.62 7.69
N GLY A 120 -13.25 -2.51 6.36
CA GLY A 120 -13.24 -3.65 5.45
C GLY A 120 -12.70 -3.24 4.08
N PHE A 121 -13.16 -3.91 3.03
CA PHE A 121 -12.73 -3.70 1.65
C PHE A 121 -12.64 -2.20 1.26
N TYR A 122 -13.70 -1.43 1.53
CA TYR A 122 -13.74 -0.02 1.14
C TYR A 122 -12.81 0.88 1.96
N ALA A 123 -12.59 0.57 3.24
CA ALA A 123 -11.63 1.29 4.07
C ALA A 123 -10.21 1.14 3.53
N VAL A 124 -9.87 -0.11 3.19
CA VAL A 124 -8.59 -0.50 2.61
C VAL A 124 -8.37 0.14 1.23
N CYS A 125 -9.38 0.09 0.35
CA CYS A 125 -9.33 0.77 -0.95
C CYS A 125 -9.14 2.27 -0.81
N THR A 126 -9.89 2.90 0.09
CA THR A 126 -9.84 4.36 0.30
C THR A 126 -8.44 4.80 0.74
N LEU A 127 -7.84 4.12 1.71
CA LEU A 127 -6.49 4.45 2.17
C LEU A 127 -5.43 4.27 1.10
N ARG A 128 -5.53 3.22 0.27
CA ARG A 128 -4.57 2.97 -0.82
C ARG A 128 -4.67 3.95 -1.98
N LEU A 129 -5.87 4.45 -2.23
CA LEU A 129 -6.16 5.41 -3.29
C LEU A 129 -5.90 6.85 -2.85
N MET A 130 -5.88 7.10 -1.54
CA MET A 130 -5.60 8.42 -1.00
C MET A 130 -4.13 8.79 -1.24
N PRO A 131 -3.85 9.96 -1.85
CA PRO A 131 -2.49 10.41 -2.07
C PRO A 131 -1.77 10.64 -0.74
N GLY A 132 -0.47 10.34 -0.71
CA GLY A 132 0.39 10.62 0.43
C GLY A 132 0.44 9.54 1.51
N ILE A 133 -0.38 8.49 1.43
CA ILE A 133 -0.29 7.34 2.34
C ILE A 133 0.60 6.27 1.72
N PRO A 134 1.72 5.91 2.35
CA PRO A 134 2.58 4.84 1.84
C PRO A 134 1.85 3.48 1.86
N PHE A 135 2.34 2.50 1.10
CA PHE A 135 1.74 1.15 1.10
C PHE A 135 1.91 0.42 2.44
N TRP A 136 3.06 0.61 3.10
CA TRP A 136 3.43 -0.17 4.29
C TRP A 136 2.45 0.03 5.47
N PRO A 137 2.00 1.25 5.87
CA PRO A 137 1.09 1.39 7.00
C PRO A 137 -0.25 0.72 6.75
N VAL A 138 -0.73 0.73 5.50
CA VAL A 138 -1.99 0.07 5.12
C VAL A 138 -1.84 -1.45 5.20
N ASN A 139 -0.73 -2.01 4.72
CA ASN A 139 -0.44 -3.45 4.79
C ASN A 139 -0.39 -3.94 6.25
N TYR A 140 0.48 -3.32 7.05
CA TYR A 140 0.71 -3.69 8.45
C TYR A 140 -0.52 -3.36 9.31
N GLY A 141 -1.13 -2.19 9.12
CA GLY A 141 -2.34 -1.77 9.80
C GLY A 141 -3.51 -2.72 9.57
N SER A 142 -3.72 -3.16 8.33
CA SER A 142 -4.81 -4.10 8.01
C SER A 142 -4.65 -5.44 8.71
N GLY A 143 -3.42 -5.96 8.80
CA GLY A 143 -3.13 -7.20 9.52
C GLY A 143 -3.28 -7.07 11.03
N ALA A 144 -2.76 -5.97 11.59
CA ALA A 144 -2.82 -5.66 13.02
C ALA A 144 -4.25 -5.39 13.54
N LEU A 145 -5.08 -4.71 12.73
CA LEU A 145 -6.49 -4.42 13.04
C LEU A 145 -7.44 -5.53 12.60
N ALA A 146 -6.88 -6.65 12.18
CA ALA A 146 -7.62 -7.86 11.89
C ALA A 146 -8.66 -7.78 10.75
N ILE A 147 -8.46 -6.89 9.77
CA ILE A 147 -9.30 -6.78 8.57
C ILE A 147 -9.42 -8.15 7.89
N PRO A 148 -10.61 -8.60 7.45
CA PRO A 148 -10.74 -9.89 6.78
C PRO A 148 -9.77 -10.04 5.61
N PHE A 149 -8.98 -11.12 5.60
CA PHE A 149 -7.91 -11.32 4.61
C PHE A 149 -8.40 -11.23 3.16
N ARG A 150 -9.59 -11.78 2.88
CA ARG A 150 -10.21 -11.69 1.54
C ARG A 150 -10.48 -10.25 1.12
N GLU A 151 -11.00 -9.44 2.03
CA GLU A 151 -11.28 -8.03 1.78
C GLU A 151 -9.99 -7.25 1.58
N PHE A 152 -8.97 -7.51 2.41
CA PHE A 152 -7.64 -6.92 2.24
C PHE A 152 -7.03 -7.27 0.88
N LEU A 153 -7.02 -8.56 0.50
CA LEU A 153 -6.40 -9.04 -0.73
C LEU A 153 -7.07 -8.44 -1.96
N LEU A 154 -8.40 -8.51 -2.03
CA LEU A 154 -9.16 -7.96 -3.15
C LEU A 154 -9.05 -6.44 -3.22
N ALA A 155 -9.13 -5.75 -2.09
CA ALA A 155 -8.95 -4.30 -2.05
C ALA A 155 -7.56 -3.90 -2.53
N THR A 156 -6.52 -4.61 -2.07
CA THR A 156 -5.13 -4.37 -2.48
C THR A 156 -4.96 -4.55 -3.99
N ALA A 157 -5.39 -5.70 -4.53
CA ALA A 157 -5.21 -6.01 -5.95
C ALA A 157 -5.95 -5.00 -6.84
N LEU A 158 -7.20 -4.65 -6.50
CA LEU A 158 -8.02 -3.74 -7.31
C LEU A 158 -7.56 -2.28 -7.21
N SER A 159 -7.26 -1.80 -6.00
CA SER A 159 -6.85 -0.40 -5.80
C SER A 159 -5.43 -0.12 -6.29
N ALA A 160 -4.52 -1.09 -6.17
CA ALA A 160 -3.13 -0.91 -6.59
C ALA A 160 -2.96 -0.95 -8.11
N LEU A 161 -3.76 -1.76 -8.82
CA LEU A 161 -3.60 -2.01 -10.25
C LEU A 161 -3.45 -0.74 -11.12
N PRO A 162 -4.36 0.25 -11.08
CA PRO A 162 -4.23 1.42 -11.96
C PRO A 162 -3.01 2.27 -11.61
N GLY A 163 -2.69 2.45 -10.33
CA GLY A 163 -1.48 3.16 -9.91
C GLY A 163 -0.20 2.45 -10.36
N GLN A 164 -0.18 1.12 -10.26
CA GLN A 164 0.94 0.28 -10.70
C GLN A 164 1.13 0.35 -12.21
N VAL A 165 0.06 0.15 -12.99
CA VAL A 165 0.09 0.24 -14.45
C VAL A 165 0.61 1.60 -14.92
N SER A 166 0.22 2.69 -14.25
CA SER A 166 0.74 4.03 -14.54
C SER A 166 2.26 4.12 -14.38
N LEU A 167 2.79 3.66 -13.25
CA LEU A 167 4.23 3.70 -12.95
C LEU A 167 5.03 2.81 -13.90
N ILE A 168 4.49 1.64 -14.24
CA ILE A 168 5.09 0.71 -15.20
C ILE A 168 5.09 1.32 -16.60
N ALA A 169 4.01 2.00 -17.00
CA ALA A 169 3.94 2.72 -18.27
C ALA A 169 4.93 3.89 -18.33
N ILE A 170 5.13 4.62 -17.21
CA ILE A 170 6.21 5.63 -17.10
C ILE A 170 7.57 4.96 -17.35
N GLY A 171 7.83 3.82 -16.70
CA GLY A 171 9.08 3.09 -16.91
C GLY A 171 9.30 2.65 -18.36
N ALA A 172 8.27 2.06 -18.97
CA ALA A 172 8.33 1.66 -20.37
C ALA A 172 8.54 2.87 -21.31
N PHE A 173 7.91 4.01 -21.02
CA PHE A 173 8.08 5.25 -21.77
C PHE A 173 9.50 5.80 -21.65
N VAL A 174 10.10 5.76 -20.46
CA VAL A 174 11.51 6.18 -20.26
C VAL A 174 12.46 5.28 -21.05
N ALA A 175 12.20 3.96 -21.08
CA ALA A 175 13.02 3.02 -21.83
C ALA A 175 12.87 3.18 -23.35
N SER A 176 11.66 3.48 -23.83
CA SER A 176 11.37 3.69 -25.25
C SER A 176 10.14 4.60 -25.41
N PRO A 177 10.33 5.92 -25.61
CA PRO A 177 9.23 6.88 -25.70
C PRO A 177 8.22 6.51 -26.78
N SER A 178 6.94 6.41 -26.42
CA SER A 178 5.88 6.01 -27.35
C SER A 178 4.51 6.54 -26.94
N VAL A 179 3.68 6.87 -27.92
CA VAL A 179 2.30 7.37 -27.71
C VAL A 179 1.44 6.36 -26.92
N PRO A 180 1.47 5.05 -27.19
CA PRO A 180 0.70 4.07 -26.42
C PRO A 180 1.06 4.08 -24.92
N ALA A 181 2.35 4.12 -24.57
CA ALA A 181 2.77 4.15 -23.17
C ALA A 181 2.30 5.44 -22.48
N GLY A 182 2.39 6.60 -23.16
CA GLY A 182 1.85 7.86 -22.64
C GLY A 182 0.33 7.82 -22.41
N ALA A 183 -0.42 7.23 -23.35
CA ALA A 183 -1.87 7.06 -23.21
C ALA A 183 -2.24 6.18 -22.00
N VAL A 184 -1.50 5.09 -21.76
CA VAL A 184 -1.71 4.21 -20.60
C VAL A 184 -1.53 4.98 -19.29
N VAL A 185 -0.53 5.86 -19.18
CA VAL A 185 -0.34 6.71 -17.98
C VAL A 185 -1.59 7.56 -17.73
N VAL A 186 -2.07 8.29 -18.74
CA VAL A 186 -3.23 9.19 -18.61
C VAL A 186 -4.49 8.42 -18.22
N VAL A 187 -4.80 7.32 -18.92
CA VAL A 187 -5.97 6.49 -18.62
C VAL A 187 -5.89 5.93 -17.21
N SER A 188 -4.71 5.47 -16.78
CA SER A 188 -4.51 4.93 -15.44
C SER A 188 -4.81 5.95 -14.35
N TRP A 189 -4.36 7.20 -14.51
CA TRP A 189 -4.66 8.28 -13.57
C TRP A 189 -6.15 8.64 -13.51
N ILE A 190 -6.85 8.63 -14.66
CA ILE A 190 -8.32 8.81 -14.69
C ILE A 190 -9.00 7.71 -13.87
N VAL A 191 -8.57 6.45 -14.03
CA VAL A 191 -9.09 5.32 -13.26
C VAL A 191 -8.78 5.46 -11.77
N VAL A 192 -7.56 5.86 -11.39
CA VAL A 192 -7.21 6.13 -9.98
C VAL A 192 -8.16 7.16 -9.38
N ILE A 193 -8.37 8.30 -10.04
CA ILE A 193 -9.24 9.36 -9.54
C ILE A 193 -10.68 8.86 -9.39
N ALA A 194 -11.21 8.18 -10.42
CA ALA A 194 -12.57 7.63 -10.39
C ALA A 194 -12.77 6.61 -9.25
N LEU A 195 -11.83 5.67 -9.08
CA LEU A 195 -11.88 4.69 -8.01
C LEU A 195 -11.73 5.32 -6.63
N THR A 196 -10.91 6.37 -6.50
CA THR A 196 -10.74 7.12 -5.24
C THR A 196 -12.06 7.72 -4.82
N ILE A 197 -12.74 8.43 -5.73
CA ILE A 197 -14.04 9.06 -5.48
C ILE A 197 -15.09 8.00 -5.14
N ALA A 198 -15.18 6.92 -5.93
CA ALA A 198 -16.16 5.85 -5.71
C ALA A 198 -15.95 5.15 -4.36
N SER A 199 -14.71 4.81 -4.02
CA SER A 199 -14.35 4.16 -2.74
C SER A 199 -14.67 5.07 -1.57
N PHE A 200 -14.28 6.34 -1.65
CA PHE A 200 -14.54 7.32 -0.59
C PHE A 200 -16.03 7.57 -0.37
N ARG A 201 -16.83 7.65 -1.44
CA ARG A 201 -18.29 7.80 -1.35
C ARG A 201 -18.95 6.59 -0.68
N ARG A 202 -18.57 5.38 -1.06
CA ARG A 202 -19.13 4.15 -0.48
C ARG A 202 -18.71 3.96 0.98
N TRP A 203 -17.45 4.24 1.31
CA TRP A 203 -16.94 4.17 2.67
C TRP A 203 -17.67 5.14 3.62
N ARG A 204 -17.94 6.38 3.18
CA ARG A 204 -18.74 7.33 3.97
C ARG A 204 -20.18 6.89 4.16
N ALA A 205 -20.81 6.36 3.11
CA ALA A 205 -22.18 5.84 3.21
C ALA A 205 -22.28 4.68 4.22
N THR A 206 -21.31 3.76 4.22
CA THR A 206 -21.29 2.64 5.18
C THR A 206 -21.05 3.09 6.63
N ARG A 207 -20.29 4.19 6.85
CA ARG A 207 -20.10 4.75 8.20
C ARG A 207 -21.31 5.56 8.70
N ALA A 208 -22.02 6.24 7.81
CA ALA A 208 -23.21 7.01 8.17
C ALA A 208 -24.40 6.11 8.58
N SER A 209 -24.43 4.85 8.11
CA SER A 209 -25.46 3.87 8.46
C SER A 209 -25.14 3.03 9.71
N ALA A 210 -23.99 3.22 10.35
CA ALA A 210 -23.68 2.56 11.62
C ALA A 210 -24.51 3.23 12.74
N PRO A 211 -25.37 2.51 13.48
CA PRO A 211 -26.16 3.09 14.55
C PRO A 211 -25.24 3.73 15.59
N THR A 212 -25.36 5.04 15.79
CA THR A 212 -24.75 5.70 16.94
C THR A 212 -25.33 5.08 18.20
N SER A 213 -24.50 4.48 19.04
CA SER A 213 -24.85 3.96 20.37
C SER A 213 -25.21 5.08 21.37
N HIS A 214 -25.85 6.15 20.89
CA HIS A 214 -26.20 7.36 21.64
C HIS A 214 -27.70 7.51 21.87
N ASP A 215 -28.49 6.46 21.62
CA ASP A 215 -29.93 6.39 21.93
C ASP A 215 -30.26 5.47 23.12
N ALA A 216 -29.26 5.01 23.88
CA ALA A 216 -29.50 4.53 25.23
C ALA A 216 -29.77 5.75 26.13
N GLY A 217 -31.01 6.24 26.12
CA GLY A 217 -31.48 7.24 27.06
C GLY A 217 -31.18 6.81 28.50
N PRO A 218 -30.98 7.75 29.44
CA PRO A 218 -30.71 7.41 30.83
C PRO A 218 -31.87 6.56 31.34
N GLY A 219 -31.57 5.30 31.64
CA GLY A 219 -32.54 4.34 32.19
C GLY A 219 -33.19 4.93 33.43
N VAL A 220 -34.50 5.11 33.38
CA VAL A 220 -35.32 5.39 34.54
C VAL A 220 -35.15 4.22 35.51
N PRO A 221 -34.71 4.43 36.77
CA PRO A 221 -34.65 3.35 37.74
C PRO A 221 -36.06 2.84 38.01
N ASP A 222 -36.26 1.55 37.79
CA ASP A 222 -37.46 0.79 38.14
C ASP A 222 -37.69 0.86 39.66
N GLN A 223 -38.59 1.75 40.09
CA GLN A 223 -39.08 1.79 41.47
C GLN A 223 -40.18 0.75 41.59
N GLY A 224 -39.79 -0.47 41.96
CA GLY A 224 -40.71 -1.54 42.30
C GLY A 224 -41.65 -1.14 43.46
N PRO A 225 -42.85 -1.74 43.55
CA PRO A 225 -43.88 -1.29 44.48
C PRO A 225 -43.47 -1.56 45.93
N VAL A 226 -43.50 -0.50 46.74
CA VAL A 226 -43.45 -0.55 48.20
C VAL A 226 -44.66 -1.37 48.68
N ARG A 227 -44.38 -2.48 49.37
CA ARG A 227 -45.38 -3.23 50.11
C ARG A 227 -45.31 -2.77 51.57
N ASP A 228 -46.45 -2.31 52.06
CA ASP A 228 -46.74 -1.95 53.46
C ASP A 228 -46.63 -3.14 54.42
#